data_AF-A0A8J3CQT7-F1
#
_entry.id   AF-A0A8J3CQT7-F1
#
_cell.length_a   1.000
_cell.length_b   1.000
_cell.length_c   1.000
_cell.angle_alpha   90.00
_cell.angle_beta   90.00
_cell.angle_gamma   90.00
#
_symmetry.space_group_name_H-M   'P 1'
#
loop_
_entity.id
_entity.type
_entity.pdbx_description
1 polymer ?
#
loop_
_entity_poly.entity_id
_entity_poly.type
_entity_poly.pdbx_seq_one_letter_code
_entity_poly.pdbx_strand_id
1 'polypeptide(L)'
;MKPLASELFILKHLWKSGSQSIGEIHNAIKIDLGWSRSSSRKTVERMVDKGLLNVRDEHGLNIYRAQAKKIPTLAGLIQSFAADVLGLDGPLPVSNLVKSQLLSGDELAELEAVLNAADDQQKKNG
;
A
#
# COMPACT_ATOMS: atom_id res chain seq x y z
N MET A 1 3.36 -6.65 8.01
CA MET A 1 3.81 -7.42 6.82
C MET A 1 3.94 -6.47 5.64
N LYS A 2 5.01 -6.55 4.85
CA LYS A 2 5.25 -5.67 3.68
C LYS A 2 4.53 -6.23 2.43
N PRO A 3 3.74 -5.42 1.70
CA PRO A 3 3.10 -5.87 0.47
C PRO A 3 4.11 -6.07 -0.65
N LEU A 4 3.87 -7.07 -1.51
CA LEU A 4 4.61 -7.26 -2.76
C LEU A 4 4.25 -6.15 -3.77
N ALA A 5 5.09 -5.96 -4.79
CA ALA A 5 4.85 -4.93 -5.82
C ALA A 5 3.47 -5.07 -6.50
N SER A 6 3.05 -6.30 -6.81
CA SER A 6 1.74 -6.57 -7.40
C SER A 6 0.58 -6.36 -6.43
N GLU A 7 0.77 -6.65 -5.14
CA GLU A 7 -0.20 -6.38 -4.08
C GLU A 7 -0.36 -4.88 -3.84
N LEU A 8 0.74 -4.12 -3.95
CA LEU A 8 0.73 -2.66 -3.87
C LEU A 8 -0.04 -2.02 -5.03
N PHE A 9 0.00 -2.60 -6.23
CA PHE A 9 -0.84 -2.16 -7.35
C PHE A 9 -2.33 -2.25 -7.01
N ILE A 10 -2.75 -3.36 -6.40
CA ILE A 10 -4.15 -3.57 -5.98
C ILE A 10 -4.51 -2.61 -4.84
N LEU A 11 -3.65 -2.45 -3.83
CA LEU A 11 -3.87 -1.49 -2.75
C LEU A 11 -4.01 -0.05 -3.26
N LYS A 12 -3.12 0.37 -4.17
CA LYS A 12 -3.15 1.68 -4.81
C LYS A 12 -4.49 1.94 -5.51
N HIS A 13 -5.03 0.93 -6.19
CA HIS A 13 -6.36 1.01 -6.79
C HIS A 13 -7.43 1.19 -5.72
N LEU A 14 -7.50 0.29 -4.74
CA LEU A 14 -8.54 0.27 -3.70
C LEU A 14 -8.53 1.49 -2.77
N TRP A 15 -7.37 2.13 -2.53
CA TRP A 15 -7.34 3.39 -1.79
C TRP A 15 -8.07 4.53 -2.52
N LYS A 16 -8.11 4.48 -3.86
CA LYS A 16 -8.81 5.47 -4.68
C LYS A 16 -10.26 5.10 -4.96
N SER A 17 -10.54 3.83 -5.28
CA SER A 17 -11.86 3.35 -5.68
C SER A 17 -12.75 2.90 -4.52
N GLY A 18 -12.18 2.63 -3.35
CA GLY A 18 -12.92 2.12 -2.20
C GLY A 18 -13.16 0.60 -2.29
N SER A 19 -14.33 0.16 -1.83
CA SER A 19 -14.67 -1.27 -1.76
C SER A 19 -15.14 -1.77 -3.12
N GLN A 20 -14.66 -2.92 -3.56
CA GLN A 20 -14.92 -3.42 -4.91
C GLN A 20 -14.98 -4.95 -4.98
N SER A 21 -15.71 -5.46 -5.97
CA SER A 21 -15.74 -6.87 -6.32
C SER A 21 -14.44 -7.35 -6.98
N ILE A 22 -14.23 -8.67 -7.03
CA ILE A 22 -13.15 -9.26 -7.83
C ILE A 22 -13.29 -8.98 -9.33
N GLY A 23 -14.51 -8.67 -9.80
CA GLY A 23 -14.79 -8.14 -11.15
C GLY A 23 -14.00 -6.88 -11.45
N GLU A 24 -14.28 -5.88 -10.64
CA GLU A 24 -13.77 -4.52 -10.80
C GLU A 24 -12.27 -4.47 -10.56
N ILE A 25 -11.78 -5.12 -9.50
CA ILE A 25 -10.34 -5.20 -9.21
C ILE A 25 -9.60 -5.81 -10.40
N HIS A 26 -10.06 -6.95 -10.91
CA HIS A 26 -9.42 -7.60 -12.06
C HIS A 26 -9.41 -6.68 -13.28
N ASN A 27 -10.51 -6.01 -13.59
CA ASN A 27 -10.59 -5.10 -14.73
C ASN A 27 -9.60 -3.94 -14.62
N ALA A 28 -9.34 -3.45 -13.41
CA ALA A 28 -8.39 -2.38 -13.17
C ALA A 28 -6.93 -2.81 -13.31
N ILE A 29 -6.59 -4.06 -12.98
CA ILE A 29 -5.18 -4.53 -12.95
C ILE A 29 -4.76 -5.41 -14.13
N LYS A 30 -5.72 -5.91 -14.94
CA LYS A 30 -5.44 -6.95 -15.95
C LYS A 30 -4.48 -6.49 -17.05
N ILE A 31 -4.48 -5.21 -17.41
CA ILE A 31 -3.60 -4.67 -18.45
C ILE A 31 -2.17 -4.56 -17.90
N ASP A 32 -2.02 -3.92 -16.73
CA ASP A 32 -0.71 -3.66 -16.13
C ASP A 32 -0.01 -4.93 -15.64
N LEU A 33 -0.77 -5.89 -15.11
CA LEU A 33 -0.22 -7.14 -14.56
C LEU A 33 -0.27 -8.33 -15.54
N GLY A 34 -1.02 -8.22 -16.65
CA GLY A 34 -1.18 -9.31 -17.63
C GLY A 34 -1.84 -10.58 -17.08
N TRP A 35 -2.58 -10.47 -15.96
CA TRP A 35 -3.08 -11.63 -15.23
C TRP A 35 -4.43 -12.14 -15.73
N SER A 36 -4.61 -13.46 -15.66
CA SER A 36 -5.94 -14.07 -15.78
C SER A 36 -6.83 -13.69 -14.58
N ARG A 37 -8.15 -13.82 -14.76
CA ARG A 37 -9.12 -13.61 -13.68
C ARG A 37 -8.90 -14.54 -12.49
N SER A 38 -8.46 -15.77 -12.74
CA SER A 38 -8.12 -16.76 -11.69
C SER A 38 -6.91 -16.31 -10.87
N SER A 39 -5.86 -15.81 -11.54
CA SER A 39 -4.66 -15.29 -10.88
C SER A 39 -4.97 -14.05 -10.03
N SER A 40 -5.78 -13.12 -10.56
CA SER A 40 -6.25 -11.97 -9.78
C SER A 40 -7.00 -12.42 -8.52
N ARG A 41 -7.93 -13.38 -8.65
CA ARG A 41 -8.68 -13.93 -7.51
C ARG A 41 -7.76 -14.53 -6.45
N LYS A 42 -6.89 -15.48 -6.84
CA LYS A 42 -5.95 -16.13 -5.91
C LYS A 42 -5.07 -15.12 -5.18
N THR A 43 -4.61 -14.07 -5.87
CA THR A 43 -3.79 -13.03 -5.22
C THR A 43 -4.62 -12.19 -4.26
N VAL A 44 -5.84 -11.78 -4.63
CA VAL A 44 -6.73 -11.02 -3.74
C VAL A 44 -7.10 -11.83 -2.49
N GLU A 45 -7.39 -13.13 -2.63
CA GLU A 45 -7.63 -14.04 -1.49
C GLU A 45 -6.40 -14.13 -0.58
N ARG A 46 -5.20 -14.32 -1.15
CA ARG A 46 -3.96 -14.30 -0.36
C ARG A 46 -3.73 -12.96 0.34
N MET A 47 -4.12 -11.84 -0.27
CA MET A 47 -4.04 -10.53 0.37
C MET A 47 -5.00 -10.40 1.56
N VAL A 48 -6.16 -11.07 1.52
CA VAL A 48 -7.05 -11.19 2.68
C VAL A 48 -6.37 -12.02 3.77
N ASP A 49 -5.79 -13.17 3.44
CA ASP A 49 -5.07 -14.01 4.41
C ASP A 49 -3.90 -13.28 5.09
N LYS A 50 -3.24 -12.38 4.34
CA LYS A 50 -2.16 -11.51 4.84
C LYS A 50 -2.66 -10.32 5.68
N GLY A 51 -3.97 -10.10 5.77
CA GLY A 51 -4.57 -8.94 6.44
C GLY A 51 -4.38 -7.62 5.69
N LEU A 52 -4.02 -7.65 4.41
CA LEU A 52 -3.89 -6.45 3.57
C LEU A 52 -5.26 -5.94 3.11
N LEU A 53 -6.22 -6.86 2.92
CA LEU A 53 -7.60 -6.58 2.54
C LEU A 53 -8.56 -7.20 3.55
N ASN A 54 -9.74 -6.58 3.68
CA ASN A 54 -10.91 -7.25 4.25
C ASN A 54 -11.84 -7.68 3.12
N VAL A 55 -12.62 -8.72 3.37
CA VAL A 55 -13.72 -9.17 2.51
C VAL A 55 -15.01 -9.20 3.30
N ARG A 56 -16.11 -8.80 2.68
CA ARG A 56 -17.47 -8.98 3.19
C ARG A 56 -18.37 -9.53 2.09
N ASP A 57 -19.36 -10.33 2.47
CA ASP A 57 -20.43 -10.73 1.55
C ASP A 57 -21.47 -9.61 1.47
N GLU A 58 -21.81 -9.21 0.25
CA GLU A 58 -22.97 -8.36 -0.04
C GLU A 58 -23.84 -9.06 -1.08
N HIS A 59 -24.99 -9.58 -0.64
CA HIS A 59 -25.96 -10.27 -1.51
C HIS A 59 -25.34 -11.44 -2.29
N GLY A 60 -24.46 -12.24 -1.67
CA GLY A 60 -23.78 -13.37 -2.32
C GLY A 60 -22.58 -12.97 -3.18
N LEU A 61 -22.14 -11.72 -3.12
CA LEU A 61 -20.96 -11.22 -3.80
C LEU A 61 -19.89 -10.78 -2.79
N ASN A 62 -18.68 -11.30 -2.96
CA ASN A 62 -17.53 -10.86 -2.19
C ASN A 62 -17.09 -9.45 -2.61
N ILE A 63 -17.13 -8.53 -1.64
CA ILE A 63 -16.67 -7.15 -1.74
C ILE A 63 -15.40 -7.00 -0.91
N TYR A 64 -14.33 -6.55 -1.55
CA TYR A 64 -13.00 -6.40 -0.96
C TYR A 64 -12.69 -4.92 -0.72
N ARG A 65 -12.03 -4.63 0.40
CA ARG A 65 -11.58 -3.28 0.75
C ARG A 65 -10.16 -3.33 1.29
N ALA A 66 -9.35 -2.30 1.00
CA ALA A 66 -8.04 -2.14 1.63
C ALA A 66 -8.18 -2.04 3.15
N GLN A 67 -7.53 -2.96 3.87
CA GLN A 67 -7.34 -2.91 5.32
C GLN A 67 -6.02 -2.22 5.67
N ALA A 68 -4.99 -2.43 4.83
CA ALA A 68 -3.74 -1.70 4.92
C ALA A 68 -3.96 -0.21 4.66
N LYS A 69 -3.63 0.63 5.66
CA LYS A 69 -3.72 2.09 5.55
C LYS A 69 -2.63 2.62 4.61
N LYS A 70 -3.00 3.58 3.77
CA LYS A 70 -2.12 4.19 2.76
C LYS A 70 -0.83 4.74 3.35
N ILE A 71 -0.94 5.70 4.28
CA ILE A 71 0.23 6.40 4.83
C ILE A 71 1.20 5.46 5.56
N PRO A 72 0.77 4.62 6.52
CA PRO A 72 1.68 3.69 7.19
C PRO A 72 2.32 2.68 6.23
N THR A 73 1.59 2.22 5.21
CA THR A 73 2.13 1.29 4.21
C THR A 73 3.24 1.95 3.40
N LEU A 74 3.03 3.18 2.91
CA LEU A 74 4.02 3.92 2.13
C LEU A 74 5.24 4.29 2.98
N ALA A 75 5.04 4.73 4.22
CA ALA A 75 6.12 5.05 5.15
C ALA A 75 7.04 3.84 5.37
N GLY A 76 6.46 2.67 5.67
CA GLY A 76 7.24 1.45 5.86
C GLY A 76 7.99 1.00 4.59
N LEU A 77 7.39 1.19 3.41
CA LEU A 77 8.07 0.89 2.14
C LEU A 77 9.29 1.79 1.90
N ILE A 78 9.13 3.09 2.15
CA ILE A 78 10.19 4.10 1.99
C ILE A 78 11.32 3.83 2.99
N GLN A 79 11.00 3.58 4.26
CA GLN A 79 11.98 3.27 5.30
C GLN A 79 12.78 2.01 4.98
N SER A 80 12.11 0.91 4.61
CA SER A 80 12.82 -0.30 4.20
C SER A 80 13.71 -0.06 2.98
N PHE A 81 13.27 0.71 2.00
CA PHE A 81 14.11 1.00 0.83
C PHE A 81 15.34 1.82 1.22
N ALA A 82 15.16 2.86 2.03
CA ALA A 82 16.25 3.70 2.51
C ALA A 82 17.29 2.89 3.31
N ALA A 83 16.85 2.07 4.27
CA ALA A 83 17.74 1.26 5.09
C ALA A 83 18.37 0.10 4.28
N ASP A 84 17.54 -0.74 3.65
CA ASP A 84 17.99 -2.01 3.06
C ASP A 84 18.76 -1.83 1.75
N VAL A 85 18.49 -0.74 1.00
CA VAL A 85 19.07 -0.52 -0.33
C VAL A 85 20.05 0.65 -0.35
N LEU A 86 19.73 1.76 0.33
CA LEU A 86 20.56 2.96 0.29
C LEU A 86 21.51 3.09 1.50
N GLY A 87 21.32 2.28 2.56
CA GLY A 87 22.09 2.41 3.81
C GLY A 87 21.87 3.76 4.50
N LEU A 88 20.65 4.31 4.39
CA LEU A 88 20.26 5.56 5.01
C LEU A 88 19.42 5.29 6.26
N ASP A 89 19.95 5.75 7.40
CA ASP A 89 19.38 5.45 8.73
C ASP A 89 18.82 6.73 9.40
N GLY A 90 18.56 7.77 8.61
CA GLY A 90 18.16 9.09 9.09
C GLY A 90 16.92 9.66 8.39
N PRO A 91 16.52 10.90 8.72
CA PRO A 91 15.30 11.50 8.21
C PRO A 91 15.34 11.64 6.68
N LEU A 92 14.26 11.22 6.03
CA LEU A 92 14.16 11.19 4.56
C LEU A 92 13.37 12.41 4.07
N PRO A 93 13.92 13.24 3.17
CA PRO A 93 13.20 14.37 2.59
C PRO A 93 12.17 13.87 1.57
N VAL A 94 10.98 13.50 2.05
CA VAL A 94 9.88 12.88 1.29
C VAL A 94 9.39 13.78 0.16
N SER A 95 9.31 15.08 0.41
CA SER A 95 8.95 16.11 -0.57
C SER A 95 9.83 16.11 -1.83
N ASN A 96 11.10 15.69 -1.72
CA ASN A 96 12.01 15.57 -2.88
C ASN A 96 11.87 14.23 -3.62
N LEU A 97 11.33 13.19 -2.95
CA LEU A 97 11.11 11.85 -3.49
C LEU A 97 9.75 11.71 -4.19
N VAL A 98 8.73 12.41 -3.69
CA VAL A 98 7.33 12.26 -4.14
C VAL A 98 6.94 13.43 -5.06
N LYS A 99 7.39 13.40 -6.32
CA LYS A 99 6.81 14.23 -7.40
C LYS A 99 5.51 13.65 -7.97
N SER A 100 4.62 13.11 -7.13
CA SER A 100 3.55 12.21 -7.57
C SER A 100 2.16 12.72 -7.22
N GLN A 101 1.26 12.68 -8.22
CA GLN A 101 -0.19 12.93 -8.10
C GLN A 101 -0.94 11.88 -7.23
N LEU A 102 -0.23 11.04 -6.48
CA LEU A 102 -0.81 9.97 -5.67
C LEU A 102 -1.25 10.44 -4.27
N LEU A 103 -0.59 11.46 -3.71
CA LEU A 103 -0.89 12.00 -2.38
C LEU A 103 -1.43 13.42 -2.50
N SER A 104 -2.46 13.75 -1.74
CA SER A 104 -2.83 15.15 -1.49
C SER A 104 -1.76 15.85 -0.65
N GLY A 105 -1.84 17.19 -0.54
CA GLY A 105 -0.92 17.95 0.32
C GLY A 105 -0.97 17.50 1.78
N ASP A 106 -2.17 17.27 2.31
CA ASP A 106 -2.36 16.79 3.68
C ASP A 106 -1.80 15.36 3.88
N GLU A 107 -2.02 14.48 2.90
CA GLU A 107 -1.46 13.12 2.93
C GLU A 107 0.07 13.12 2.85
N LEU A 108 0.66 14.06 2.11
CA LEU A 108 2.12 14.23 2.06
C LEU A 108 2.66 14.72 3.41
N ALA A 109 2.00 15.71 4.03
CA ALA A 109 2.39 16.21 5.34
C ALA A 109 2.26 15.12 6.42
N GLU A 110 1.20 14.29 6.37
CA GLU A 110 1.05 13.14 7.27
C GLU A 110 2.17 12.11 7.06
N LEU A 111 2.52 11.83 5.80
CA LEU A 111 3.62 10.90 5.48
C LEU A 111 4.97 11.43 5.99
N GLU A 112 5.25 12.72 5.82
CA GLU A 112 6.46 13.37 6.36
C GLU A 112 6.50 13.28 7.88
N ALA A 113 5.38 13.53 8.57
CA ALA A 113 5.31 13.42 10.02
C ALA A 113 5.60 11.99 10.51
N VAL A 114 5.02 10.96 9.85
CA VAL A 114 5.26 9.56 10.20
C VAL A 114 6.73 9.16 9.98
N LEU A 115 7.34 9.64 8.89
CA LEU A 115 8.72 9.31 8.57
C LEU A 115 9.72 9.98 9.51
N ASN A 116 9.48 11.23 9.92
CA ASN A 116 10.32 11.93 10.90
C ASN A 116 10.16 11.37 12.33
N ALA A 117 8.95 10.96 12.73
CA ALA A 117 8.72 10.42 14.07
C ALA A 117 9.39 9.04 14.31
N ALA A 118 9.62 8.27 13.25
CA ALA A 118 10.30 6.98 13.35
C ALA A 118 11.81 7.11 13.66
N ASP A 119 12.44 8.20 13.21
CA ASP A 119 13.85 8.53 13.50
C ASP A 119 14.05 8.86 15.00
N ASP A 120 13.11 9.61 15.59
CA ASP A 120 13.16 9.97 17.01
C ASP A 120 13.08 8.75 17.95
N GLN A 121 12.47 7.65 17.51
CA GLN A 121 12.43 6.40 18.28
C GLN A 121 13.69 5.55 18.12
N GLN A 122 14.37 5.61 16.97
CA GLN A 122 15.65 4.93 16.76
C GLN A 122 16.77 5.60 17.56
N LYS A 123 16.79 6.94 17.65
CA LYS A 123 17.78 7.70 18.45
C LYS A 123 17.65 7.53 19.96
N LYS A 124 16.49 7.12 20.48
CA LYS A 124 16.29 6.88 21.93
C LYS A 124 16.65 5.46 22.37
N ASN A 125 16.83 4.54 21.43
CA ASN A 125 17.10 3.12 21.71
C ASN A 125 18.54 2.69 21.36
N GLY A 126 19.38 3.61 20.86
CA GLY A 126 20.81 3.42 20.61
C GLY A 126 21.64 4.32 21.51
#